data_AF-A0A644YBB7-F1
#
_entry.id   AF-A0A644YBB7-F1
#
_cell.length_a   1.000
_cell.length_b   1.000
_cell.length_c   1.000
_cell.angle_alpha   90.00
_cell.angle_beta   90.00
_cell.angle_gamma   90.00
#
_symmetry.space_group_name_H-M   'P 1'
#
loop_
_entity.id
_entity.type
_entity.pdbx_description
1 polymer ?
#
loop_
_entity_poly.entity_id
_entity_poly.type
_entity_poly.pdbx_seq_one_letter_code
_entity_poly.pdbx_strand_id
1 'polypeptide(L)'
;MVTEWGMSGLGFVNLADESEPLFLGREITQHKDYSEETAKRIDQEIHKILDAAMEETRKLLTAHRQQLDALTNELVEKETLDDAQIRILLGFEPLEVNFEPEVEQRAQNEQENNKPEQEPNEQGTS
;
A
#
# COMPACT_ATOMS: atom_id res chain seq x y z
N MET A 1 1.04 -7.45 12.90
CA MET A 1 1.85 -8.58 12.39
C MET A 1 2.17 -9.63 13.47
N VAL A 2 2.97 -9.31 14.49
CA VAL A 2 3.42 -10.30 15.50
C VAL A 2 2.34 -10.64 16.53
N THR A 3 1.64 -9.65 17.08
CA THR A 3 0.64 -9.80 18.15
C THR A 3 -0.80 -9.95 17.64
N GLU A 4 -1.16 -9.19 16.61
CA GLU A 4 -2.53 -9.16 16.08
C GLU A 4 -2.81 -10.19 14.98
N TRP A 5 -1.80 -10.53 14.18
CA TRP A 5 -1.97 -11.34 12.96
C TRP A 5 -1.30 -12.70 13.04
N GLY A 6 -0.62 -13.02 14.14
CA GLY A 6 0.04 -14.32 14.34
C GLY A 6 1.14 -14.64 13.33
N MET A 7 1.72 -13.63 12.67
CA MET A 7 2.78 -13.81 11.65
C MET A 7 4.18 -13.92 12.27
N SER A 8 4.30 -14.62 13.40
CA SER A 8 5.57 -14.83 14.11
C SER A 8 5.70 -16.26 14.63
N GLY A 9 6.89 -16.65 15.09
CA GLY A 9 7.14 -17.98 15.67
C GLY A 9 6.37 -18.27 16.97
N LEU A 10 5.53 -17.35 17.43
CA LEU A 10 4.66 -17.50 18.62
C LEU A 10 3.35 -18.23 18.31
N GLY A 11 3.08 -18.52 17.04
CA GLY A 11 1.86 -19.20 16.59
C GLY A 11 0.72 -18.26 16.26
N PHE A 12 -0.41 -18.82 15.82
CA PHE A 12 -1.61 -18.09 15.42
C PHE A 12 -2.44 -17.61 16.62
N VAL A 13 -1.83 -16.85 17.53
CA VAL A 13 -2.49 -16.33 18.73
C VAL A 13 -2.66 -14.83 18.57
N ASN A 14 -3.89 -14.35 18.72
CA ASN A 14 -4.17 -12.92 18.88
C ASN A 14 -3.87 -12.55 20.34
N LEU A 15 -2.81 -11.77 20.53
CA LEU A 15 -2.32 -11.27 21.82
C LEU A 15 -2.65 -9.77 22.00
N ALA A 16 -3.38 -9.18 21.07
CA ALA A 16 -3.80 -7.79 21.16
C ALA A 16 -5.10 -7.68 21.96
N ASP A 17 -5.11 -6.75 22.92
CA ASP A 17 -6.35 -6.31 23.56
C ASP A 17 -7.20 -5.58 22.52
N GLU A 18 -8.36 -6.13 22.19
CA GLU A 18 -9.43 -5.38 21.52
C GLU A 18 -10.00 -4.35 22.50
N SER A 19 -9.26 -3.29 22.81
CA SER A 19 -9.78 -2.16 23.57
C SER A 19 -10.63 -1.28 22.65
N GLU A 20 -11.90 -1.65 22.50
CA GLU A 20 -12.94 -0.78 21.94
C GLU A 20 -12.94 0.57 22.70
N PRO A 21 -12.99 1.74 22.04
CA PRO A 21 -12.93 3.01 22.75
C PRO A 21 -14.26 3.28 23.45
N LEU A 22 -14.38 2.82 24.70
CA LEU A 22 -15.48 3.19 25.59
C LEU A 22 -15.28 4.63 26.07
N PHE A 23 -15.91 5.56 25.35
CA PHE A 23 -16.15 6.92 25.80
C PHE A 23 -16.98 6.88 27.09
N LEU A 24 -16.34 7.01 28.26
CA LEU A 24 -16.82 7.79 29.39
C LEU A 24 -15.77 7.82 30.51
N GLY A 25 -15.28 9.03 30.81
CA GLY A 25 -14.33 9.38 31.88
C GLY A 25 -14.15 8.38 33.02
N ARG A 26 -13.22 7.45 32.84
CA ARG A 26 -12.49 6.78 33.90
C ARG A 26 -11.19 6.25 33.31
N GLU A 27 -10.09 6.50 34.01
CA GLU A 27 -8.75 6.06 33.66
C GLU A 27 -8.74 4.55 33.38
N ILE A 28 -8.61 4.17 32.11
CA ILE A 28 -8.45 2.77 31.72
C ILE A 28 -6.97 2.46 31.84
N THR A 29 -6.62 1.74 32.90
CA THR A 29 -5.33 1.05 32.95
C THR A 29 -5.42 -0.06 31.91
N GLN A 30 -4.71 0.07 30.79
CA GLN A 30 -4.56 -1.03 29.82
C GLN A 30 -3.82 -2.17 30.54
N HIS A 31 -4.54 -3.21 30.94
CA HIS A 31 -3.94 -4.42 31.49
C HIS A 31 -3.61 -5.34 30.32
N LYS A 32 -2.30 -5.48 30.03
CA LYS A 32 -1.81 -6.49 29.09
C LYS A 32 -2.16 -7.87 29.63
N ASP A 33 -3.08 -8.57 28.97
CA ASP A 33 -3.50 -9.93 29.32
C ASP A 33 -2.50 -11.01 28.88
N TYR A 34 -1.20 -10.78 29.05
CA TYR A 34 -0.16 -11.78 28.78
C TYR A 34 1.02 -11.70 29.75
N SER A 35 1.63 -12.86 30.03
CA SER A 35 2.74 -12.98 30.97
C SER A 35 3.98 -12.18 30.53
N GLU A 36 4.84 -11.79 31.47
CA GLU A 36 6.13 -11.15 31.15
C GLU A 36 7.02 -12.04 30.25
N GLU A 37 6.92 -13.35 30.40
CA GLU A 37 7.62 -14.29 29.53
C GLU A 37 7.12 -14.19 28.08
N THR A 38 5.80 -14.10 27.89
CA THR A 38 5.19 -13.88 26.57
C THR A 38 5.59 -12.51 26.01
N ALA A 39 5.60 -11.47 26.82
CA ALA A 39 6.03 -10.12 26.43
C ALA A 39 7.47 -10.12 25.89
N LYS A 40 8.38 -10.76 26.62
CA LYS A 40 9.79 -10.90 26.21
C LYS A 40 9.93 -11.65 24.89
N ARG A 41 9.10 -12.67 24.66
CA ARG A 41 9.10 -13.43 23.40
C ARG A 41 8.56 -12.60 22.23
N ILE A 42 7.55 -11.76 22.45
CA ILE A 42 7.06 -10.80 21.44
C ILE A 42 8.17 -9.83 21.04
N ASP A 43 8.84 -9.21 22.02
CA ASP A 43 9.92 -8.26 21.76
C ASP A 43 11.05 -8.90 20.95
N GLN A 44 11.40 -10.15 21.25
CA GLN A 44 12.41 -10.90 20.50
C GLN A 44 12.01 -11.13 19.04
N GLU A 45 10.74 -11.46 18.76
CA GLU A 45 10.28 -11.64 17.37
C GLU A 45 10.24 -10.32 16.61
N ILE A 46 9.84 -9.22 17.27
CA ILE A 46 9.89 -7.87 16.67
C ILE A 46 11.33 -7.51 16.31
N HIS A 47 12.28 -7.71 17.23
CA HIS A 47 13.68 -7.44 16.98
C HIS A 47 14.22 -8.25 15.80
N LYS A 48 13.90 -9.55 15.71
CA LYS A 48 14.33 -10.39 14.58
C LYS A 48 13.80 -9.86 13.24
N ILE A 49 12.54 -9.45 13.19
CA ILE A 49 11.95 -8.89 11.95
C ILE A 49 12.67 -7.61 11.56
N LEU A 50 12.90 -6.71 12.53
CA LEU A 50 13.59 -5.44 12.29
C LEU A 50 15.02 -5.68 11.81
N ASP A 51 15.77 -6.54 12.48
CA ASP A 51 17.16 -6.86 12.12
C ASP A 51 17.24 -7.47 10.72
N ALA A 52 16.33 -8.40 10.38
CA ALA A 52 16.26 -9.01 9.07
C ALA A 52 15.95 -7.96 7.98
N ALA A 53 14.94 -7.11 8.20
CA ALA A 53 14.55 -6.06 7.26
C ALA A 53 15.67 -5.01 7.10
N MET A 54 16.34 -4.61 8.18
CA MET A 54 17.46 -3.68 8.14
C MET A 54 18.64 -4.27 7.36
N GLU A 55 18.96 -5.55 7.57
CA GLU A 55 20.04 -6.22 6.87
C GLU A 55 19.73 -6.41 5.38
N GLU A 56 18.50 -6.80 5.05
CA GLU A 56 18.03 -6.88 3.67
C GLU A 56 18.08 -5.52 2.97
N THR A 57 17.58 -4.47 3.64
CA THR A 57 17.63 -3.09 3.12
C THR A 57 19.07 -2.65 2.90
N ARG A 58 19.97 -2.89 3.86
CA ARG A 58 21.40 -2.56 3.73
C ARG A 58 22.02 -3.30 2.54
N LYS A 59 21.74 -4.59 2.38
CA LYS A 59 22.21 -5.39 1.24
C LYS A 59 21.70 -4.82 -0.08
N LEU A 60 20.41 -4.52 -0.17
CA LEU A 60 19.80 -3.95 -1.37
C LEU A 60 20.43 -2.60 -1.73
N LEU A 61 20.50 -1.66 -0.79
CA LEU A 61 21.09 -0.34 -1.01
C LEU A 61 22.58 -0.42 -1.36
N THR A 62 23.32 -1.37 -0.79
CA THR A 62 24.74 -1.58 -1.09
C THR A 62 24.93 -2.20 -2.47
N ALA A 63 24.12 -3.20 -2.82
CA ALA A 63 24.14 -3.84 -4.14
C ALA A 63 23.82 -2.83 -5.26
N HIS A 64 22.90 -1.89 -4.99
CA HIS A 64 22.44 -0.87 -5.92
C HIS A 64 23.08 0.51 -5.66
N ARG A 65 24.28 0.56 -5.06
CA ARG A 65 24.92 1.81 -4.64
C ARG A 65 25.14 2.80 -5.80
N GLN A 66 25.54 2.29 -6.97
CA GLN A 66 25.75 3.13 -8.16
C GLN A 66 24.45 3.80 -8.65
N GLN A 67 23.35 3.07 -8.61
CA GLN A 67 22.02 3.57 -8.97
C GLN A 67 21.54 4.63 -7.97
N LEU A 68 21.79 4.41 -6.68
CA LEU A 68 21.51 5.38 -5.62
C LEU A 68 22.32 6.67 -5.78
N ASP A 69 23.61 6.55 -6.11
CA ASP A 69 24.49 7.70 -6.35
C ASP A 69 24.04 8.47 -7.60
N ALA A 70 23.64 7.79 -8.67
CA ALA A 70 23.07 8.42 -9.87
C ALA A 70 21.79 9.20 -9.56
N LEU A 71 20.86 8.60 -8.81
CA LEU A 71 19.63 9.25 -8.37
C LEU A 71 19.91 10.47 -7.49
N THR A 72 20.88 10.36 -6.59
CA THR A 72 21.27 11.45 -5.69
C THR A 72 21.86 12.62 -6.48
N ASN A 73 22.77 12.35 -7.42
CA ASN A 73 23.37 13.40 -8.26
C ASN A 73 22.31 14.12 -9.09
N GLU A 74 21.37 13.37 -9.67
CA GLU A 74 20.29 13.96 -10.46
C GLU A 74 19.34 14.82 -9.60
N LEU A 75 19.04 14.40 -8.36
CA LEU A 75 18.25 15.18 -7.40
C LEU A 75 18.97 16.46 -6.94
N VAL A 76 20.30 16.44 -6.86
CA VAL A 76 21.09 17.65 -6.55
C VAL A 76 20.96 18.70 -7.66
N GLU A 77 20.86 18.27 -8.91
CA GLU A 77 20.74 19.17 -10.07
C GLU A 77 19.30 19.67 -10.31
N LYS A 78 18.29 18.80 -10.14
CA LYS A 78 16.90 19.07 -10.54
C LYS A 78 15.93 19.33 -9.38
N GLU A 79 16.34 19.13 -8.13
CA GLU A 79 15.56 19.21 -6.88
C GLU A 79 14.36 18.25 -6.77
N THR A 80 13.69 17.92 -7.87
CA THR A 80 12.55 17.01 -7.95
C THR A 80 12.67 16.15 -9.21
N LEU A 81 12.29 14.87 -9.11
CA LEU A 81 12.23 13.94 -10.24
C LEU A 81 10.87 13.26 -10.31
N ASP A 82 10.31 13.19 -11.52
CA ASP A 82 9.09 12.44 -11.79
C ASP A 82 9.37 10.94 -11.93
N ASP A 83 8.37 10.09 -11.70
CA ASP A 83 8.48 8.62 -11.80
C ASP A 83 9.08 8.16 -13.13
N ALA A 84 8.67 8.77 -14.25
CA ALA A 84 9.22 8.46 -15.58
C ALA A 84 10.73 8.77 -15.66
N GLN A 85 11.19 9.86 -15.07
CA GLN A 85 12.61 10.26 -15.06
C GLN A 85 13.43 9.30 -14.20
N ILE A 86 12.90 8.91 -13.02
CA ILE A 86 13.54 7.94 -12.13
C ILE A 86 13.67 6.58 -12.83
N ARG A 87 12.63 6.10 -13.51
CA ARG A 87 12.66 4.83 -14.25
C ARG A 87 13.70 4.82 -15.35
N ILE A 88 13.73 5.88 -16.16
CA ILE A 88 14.74 6.02 -17.22
C ILE A 88 16.15 6.04 -16.62
N LEU A 89 16.37 6.80 -15.55
CA LEU A 89 17.66 6.91 -14.87
C LEU A 89 18.15 5.56 -14.31
N LEU A 90 17.23 4.76 -13.77
CA LEU A 90 17.52 3.48 -13.15
C LEU A 90 17.48 2.29 -14.13
N GLY A 91 17.08 2.52 -15.39
CA GLY A 91 16.97 1.50 -16.44
C GLY A 91 15.74 0.60 -16.32
N PHE A 92 14.70 1.06 -15.64
CA PHE A 92 13.41 0.36 -15.56
C PHE A 92 12.54 0.66 -16.79
N GLU A 93 11.71 -0.30 -17.18
CA GLU A 93 10.68 -0.05 -18.20
C GLU A 93 9.72 1.06 -17.72
N PRO A 94 9.35 2.01 -18.60
CA PRO A 94 8.32 2.99 -18.30
C PRO A 94 7.02 2.27 -17.95
N LEU A 95 6.35 2.67 -16.87
CA LEU A 95 5.00 2.19 -16.64
C LEU A 95 4.09 2.84 -17.68
N GLU A 96 3.48 2.04 -18.54
CA GLU A 96 2.30 2.45 -19.28
C GLU A 96 1.12 2.52 -18.30
N VAL A 97 1.01 3.63 -17.56
CA VAL A 97 -0.16 3.87 -16.74
C VAL A 97 -1.20 4.59 -17.60
N ASN A 98 -2.09 3.82 -18.21
CA ASN A 98 -3.34 4.34 -18.76
C ASN A 98 -4.25 4.76 -17.60
N PHE A 99 -4.00 5.96 -17.06
CA PHE A 99 -5.02 6.66 -16.29
C PHE A 99 -6.02 7.23 -17.30
N GLU A 100 -7.02 6.46 -17.69
CA GLU A 100 -8.27 7.08 -18.13
C GLU A 100 -8.91 7.72 -16.89
N PRO A 101 -9.02 9.05 -16.81
CA PRO A 101 -9.72 9.67 -15.69
C PRO A 101 -11.19 9.23 -15.75
N GLU A 102 -11.66 8.58 -14.68
CA GLU A 102 -13.04 8.08 -14.50
C GLU A 102 -14.13 9.16 -14.67
N VAL A 103 -13.72 10.43 -14.70
CA VAL A 103 -14.56 11.60 -14.97
C VAL A 103 -15.07 11.62 -16.43
N GLU A 104 -14.30 11.12 -17.40
CA GLU A 104 -14.73 11.06 -18.81
C GLU A 104 -15.74 9.92 -19.07
N GLN A 105 -15.64 8.82 -18.33
CA GLN A 105 -16.56 7.68 -18.45
C GLN A 105 -17.98 8.05 -18.01
N ARG A 106 -18.13 8.90 -16.98
CA ARG A 106 -19.45 9.39 -16.57
C ARG A 106 -20.09 10.33 -17.59
N ALA A 107 -19.29 11.19 -18.23
CA ALA A 107 -19.79 12.12 -19.24
C ALA A 107 -20.27 11.42 -20.52
N GLN A 108 -19.64 10.29 -20.89
CA GLN A 108 -20.03 9.50 -22.07
C GLN A 108 -21.27 8.64 -21.80
N ASN A 109 -21.36 8.03 -20.61
CA ASN A 109 -22.49 7.18 -20.23
C ASN A 109 -23.81 7.97 -20.08
N GLU A 110 -23.75 9.26 -19.70
CA GLU A 110 -24.94 10.13 -19.64
C GLU A 110 -25.44 10.57 -21.03
N GLN A 111 -24.57 10.60 -22.06
CA GLN A 111 -24.94 10.97 -23.42
C GLN A 111 -25.56 9.80 -24.21
N GLU A 112 -25.13 8.56 -23.97
CA GLU A 112 -25.70 7.37 -24.62
C GLU A 112 -27.11 7.01 -24.10
N ASN A 113 -27.38 7.20 -22.81
CA ASN A 113 -28.66 6.81 -22.19
C ASN A 113 -29.83 7.78 -22.45
N ASN A 114 -29.60 8.91 -23.13
CA ASN A 114 -30.63 9.93 -23.39
C ASN A 114 -31.06 10.04 -24.86
N LYS A 115 -30.75 9.03 -25.69
CA LYS A 115 -31.24 8.99 -27.07
C LYS A 115 -32.71 8.48 -27.07
N PRO A 116 -33.69 9.27 -27.54
CA PRO A 116 -35.08 8.83 -27.56
C PRO A 116 -35.26 7.67 -28.54
N GLU A 117 -35.82 6.56 -28.04
CA GLU A 117 -36.21 5.38 -28.82
C GLU A 117 -37.13 5.81 -29.98
N GLN A 118 -36.65 5.62 -31.23
CA GLN A 118 -37.48 5.80 -32.42
C GLN A 118 -38.36 4.56 -32.59
N GLU A 119 -39.68 4.79 -32.71
CA GLU A 119 -40.70 3.76 -32.92
C GLU A 119 -40.36 2.81 -34.10
N PRO A 120 -40.66 1.50 -33.99
CA PRO A 120 -40.43 0.58 -35.10
C PRO A 120 -41.41 0.89 -36.24
N ASN A 121 -40.88 1.39 -37.36
CA ASN A 121 -41.65 1.60 -38.58
C ASN A 121 -41.94 0.23 -39.23
N GLU A 122 -43.16 -0.27 -39.04
CA GLU A 122 -43.66 -1.45 -39.76
C GLU A 122 -43.83 -1.11 -41.24
N GLN A 123 -42.88 -1.54 -42.07
CA GLN A 123 -43.09 -1.65 -43.51
C GLN A 123 -42.63 -3.01 -44.02
N GLY A 124 -43.61 -3.78 -44.50
CA GLY A 124 -43.41 -4.80 -45.52
C GLY A 124 -44.14 -6.10 -45.26
N THR A 125 -45.28 -6.34 -45.92
CA THR A 125 -45.35 -7.21 -47.10
C THR A 125 -46.79 -7.43 -47.62
N SER A 126 -46.91 -7.29 -48.95
CA SER A 126 -47.99 -7.69 -49.89
C SER A 126 -49.37 -7.02 -49.80
#